data_AF-A0A3B8HG98-F1
#
_entry.id   AF-A0A3B8HG98-F1
#
_cell.length_a   1.000
_cell.length_b   1.000
_cell.length_c   1.000
_cell.angle_alpha   90.00
_cell.angle_beta   90.00
_cell.angle_gamma   90.00
#
_symmetry.space_group_name_H-M   'P 1'
#
loop_
_entity.id
_entity.type
_entity.pdbx_description
1 polymer ?
#
loop_
_entity_poly.entity_id
_entity_poly.type
_entity_poly.pdbx_seq_one_letter_code
_entity_poly.pdbx_strand_id
1 'polypeptide(L)'
;SGAPEHERLQSPTDHQKLDAVIRCILCACCTAACPVTGENPRYIGPAALVWSYRLLFDTRDGLFEDRLKQIDSEDGVWGCVNHFECTRVCPKEIPVTKSINLMKREVEKRLRSS
;
A
#
# COMPACT_ATOMS: atom_id res chain seq x y z
N SER A 1 6.35 6.48 25.05
CA SER A 1 5.12 5.79 25.49
C SER A 1 5.46 4.36 25.85
N GLY A 2 4.99 3.85 26.98
CA GLY A 2 5.23 2.45 27.41
C GLY A 2 4.46 1.44 26.56
N ALA A 3 4.81 0.15 26.67
CA ALA A 3 4.07 -0.92 26.03
C ALA A 3 2.63 -1.00 26.58
N PRO A 4 1.61 -1.31 25.75
CA PRO A 4 0.24 -1.48 26.22
C PRO A 4 0.13 -2.73 27.11
N GLU A 5 -0.76 -2.69 28.12
CA GLU A 5 -0.99 -3.81 29.05
C GLU A 5 -1.66 -5.02 28.38
N HIS A 6 -2.40 -4.78 27.30
CA HIS A 6 -3.08 -5.80 26.50
C HIS A 6 -2.91 -5.55 24.99
N GLU A 7 -3.32 -6.51 24.18
CA GLU A 7 -3.35 -6.36 22.73
C GLU A 7 -4.33 -5.25 22.28
N ARG A 8 -4.03 -4.62 21.14
CA ARG A 8 -4.94 -3.65 20.52
C ARG A 8 -6.02 -4.42 19.75
N LEU A 9 -7.27 -4.27 20.18
CA LEU A 9 -8.42 -4.94 19.57
C LEU A 9 -8.63 -4.51 18.10
N GLN A 10 -9.01 -5.47 17.26
CA GLN A 10 -9.38 -5.26 15.86
C GLN A 10 -10.46 -6.28 15.47
N SER A 11 -11.49 -5.83 14.74
CA SER A 11 -12.56 -6.74 14.29
C SER A 11 -12.05 -7.68 13.18
N PRO A 12 -12.62 -8.90 13.03
CA PRO A 12 -12.26 -9.79 11.92
C PRO A 12 -12.47 -9.13 10.54
N THR A 13 -13.53 -8.35 10.38
CA THR A 13 -13.84 -7.63 9.12
C THR A 13 -12.79 -6.57 8.80
N ASP A 14 -12.25 -5.88 9.80
CA ASP A 14 -11.16 -4.93 9.58
C ASP A 14 -9.85 -5.64 9.26
N HIS A 15 -9.57 -6.77 9.94
CA HIS A 15 -8.40 -7.58 9.66
C HIS A 15 -8.39 -8.14 8.23
N GLN A 16 -9.54 -8.59 7.73
CA GLN A 16 -9.71 -9.14 6.38
C GLN A 16 -9.26 -8.18 5.27
N LYS A 17 -9.30 -6.86 5.51
CA LYS A 17 -8.79 -5.86 4.56
C LYS A 17 -7.28 -6.01 4.33
N LEU A 18 -6.56 -6.63 5.27
CA LEU A 18 -5.10 -6.76 5.31
C LEU A 18 -4.61 -8.13 4.84
N ASP A 19 -5.43 -9.18 4.90
CA ASP A 19 -5.07 -10.59 4.65
C ASP A 19 -4.16 -10.80 3.42
N ALA A 20 -4.47 -10.10 2.33
CA ALA A 20 -3.67 -10.21 1.12
C ALA A 20 -2.29 -9.56 1.27
N VAL A 21 -2.23 -8.31 1.76
CA VAL A 21 -0.99 -7.51 1.77
C VAL A 21 -0.01 -7.92 2.86
N ILE A 22 -0.49 -8.45 3.99
CA ILE A 22 0.38 -8.90 5.10
C ILE A 22 1.18 -10.16 4.74
N ARG A 23 0.83 -10.85 3.65
CA ARG A 23 1.58 -11.99 3.11
C ARG A 23 2.81 -11.58 2.31
N CYS A 24 3.09 -10.28 2.19
CA CYS A 24 4.28 -9.78 1.49
C CYS A 24 5.56 -10.29 2.19
N ILE A 25 6.41 -10.98 1.43
CA ILE A 25 7.68 -11.57 1.92
C ILE A 25 8.92 -10.75 1.54
N LEU A 26 8.73 -9.49 1.09
CA LEU A 26 9.83 -8.59 0.70
C LEU A 26 10.79 -9.15 -0.38
N CYS A 27 10.32 -10.05 -1.24
CA CYS A 27 11.12 -10.67 -2.30
C CYS A 27 11.53 -9.74 -3.47
N ALA A 28 10.99 -8.51 -3.50
CA ALA A 28 11.21 -7.52 -4.57
C ALA A 28 10.81 -7.91 -6.00
N CYS A 29 10.20 -9.09 -6.25
CA CYS A 29 9.75 -9.50 -7.59
C CYS A 29 8.85 -8.45 -8.26
N CYS A 30 7.89 -7.89 -7.50
CA CYS A 30 6.99 -6.87 -8.01
C CYS A 30 7.71 -5.58 -8.42
N THR A 31 8.73 -5.18 -7.66
CA THR A 31 9.56 -3.99 -7.93
C THR A 31 10.41 -4.22 -9.16
N ALA A 32 11.09 -5.37 -9.25
CA ALA A 32 11.94 -5.72 -10.39
C ALA A 32 11.15 -5.84 -11.71
N ALA A 33 9.91 -6.29 -11.67
CA ALA A 33 9.07 -6.42 -12.86
C ALA A 33 8.36 -5.11 -13.27
N CYS A 34 8.39 -4.05 -12.45
CA CYS A 34 7.66 -2.82 -12.73
C CYS A 34 8.44 -1.91 -13.70
N PRO A 35 7.90 -1.59 -14.90
CA PRO A 35 8.60 -0.72 -15.85
C PRO A 35 8.92 0.67 -15.28
N VAL A 36 7.96 1.26 -14.56
CA VAL A 36 8.13 2.59 -13.93
C VAL A 36 9.28 2.60 -12.92
N THR A 37 9.50 1.52 -12.18
CA THR A 37 10.62 1.47 -11.24
C THR A 37 11.98 1.40 -11.97
N GLY A 38 12.02 0.82 -13.17
CA GLY A 38 13.21 0.81 -14.01
C GLY A 38 13.49 2.17 -14.67
N GLU A 39 12.46 2.95 -14.96
CA GLU A 39 12.57 4.24 -15.66
C GLU A 39 12.69 5.44 -14.70
N ASN A 40 11.99 5.42 -13.57
CA ASN A 40 12.00 6.47 -12.56
C ASN A 40 12.54 5.95 -11.22
N PRO A 41 13.82 6.21 -10.90
CA PRO A 41 14.44 5.79 -9.64
C PRO A 41 13.83 6.43 -8.38
N ARG A 42 13.07 7.53 -8.52
CA ARG A 42 12.41 8.17 -7.39
C ARG A 42 11.06 7.53 -7.03
N TYR A 43 10.47 6.77 -7.95
CA TYR A 43 9.22 6.07 -7.70
C TYR A 43 9.42 5.06 -6.56
N ILE A 44 8.66 5.19 -5.47
CA ILE A 44 8.81 4.36 -4.27
C ILE A 44 8.53 2.87 -4.53
N GLY A 45 7.83 2.57 -5.63
CA GLY A 45 7.67 1.22 -6.12
C GLY A 45 6.51 0.44 -5.50
N PRO A 46 6.13 -0.68 -6.14
CA PRO A 46 4.97 -1.48 -5.72
C PRO A 46 5.13 -2.12 -4.34
N ALA A 47 6.34 -2.57 -3.96
CA ALA A 47 6.56 -3.21 -2.66
C ALA A 47 6.33 -2.23 -1.49
N ALA A 48 6.84 -1.00 -1.60
CA ALA A 48 6.63 0.04 -0.61
C ALA A 48 5.14 0.40 -0.50
N LEU A 49 4.46 0.53 -1.64
CA LEU A 49 3.03 0.83 -1.68
C LEU A 49 2.15 -0.29 -1.07
N VAL A 50 2.55 -1.57 -1.18
CA VAL A 50 1.88 -2.68 -0.47
C VAL A 50 2.00 -2.52 1.05
N TRP A 51 3.17 -2.10 1.54
CA TRP A 51 3.38 -1.77 2.95
C TRP A 51 2.58 -0.54 3.39
N SER A 52 2.51 0.50 2.56
CA SER A 52 1.66 1.67 2.82
C SER A 52 0.19 1.29 2.93
N TYR A 53 -0.30 0.42 2.05
CA TYR A 53 -1.67 -0.10 2.14
C TYR A 53 -1.89 -0.82 3.47
N ARG A 54 -0.97 -1.69 3.90
CA ARG A 54 -1.07 -2.37 5.20
C ARG A 54 -1.28 -1.35 6.33
N LEU A 55 -0.48 -0.28 6.38
CA LEU A 55 -0.54 0.70 7.46
C LEU A 55 -1.80 1.57 7.39
N LEU A 56 -2.21 1.97 6.19
CA LEU A 56 -3.44 2.75 5.99
C LEU A 56 -4.68 2.00 6.46
N PHE A 57 -4.83 0.74 6.07
CA PHE A 57 -6.07 0.01 6.36
C PHE A 57 -6.06 -0.73 7.70
N ASP A 58 -4.96 -0.68 8.46
CA ASP A 58 -4.90 -1.23 9.82
C ASP A 58 -5.49 -0.22 10.82
N THR A 59 -6.67 -0.53 11.35
CA THR A 59 -7.39 0.33 12.30
C THR A 59 -6.62 0.67 13.57
N ARG A 60 -5.55 -0.07 13.88
CA ARG A 60 -4.70 0.14 15.05
C ARG A 60 -3.61 1.19 14.84
N ASP A 61 -3.38 1.60 13.59
CA ASP A 61 -2.32 2.55 13.23
C ASP A 61 -2.68 4.00 13.56
N GLY A 62 -3.91 4.42 13.26
CA GLY A 62 -4.44 5.74 13.64
C GLY A 62 -3.88 6.95 12.87
N LEU A 63 -3.00 6.76 11.89
CA LEU A 63 -2.34 7.86 11.14
C LEU A 63 -2.81 7.94 9.67
N PHE A 64 -4.10 7.67 9.42
CA PHE A 64 -4.62 7.47 8.06
C PHE A 64 -4.33 8.64 7.11
N GLU A 65 -4.73 9.85 7.47
CA GLU A 65 -4.58 11.03 6.58
C GLU A 65 -3.12 11.44 6.41
N ASP A 66 -2.31 11.36 7.47
CA ASP A 66 -0.89 11.68 7.40
C ASP A 66 -0.13 10.69 6.50
N ARG A 67 -0.50 9.41 6.53
CA ARG A 67 0.04 8.41 5.61
C ARG A 67 -0.43 8.60 4.18
N LEU A 68 -1.68 9.01 3.96
CA LEU A 68 -2.17 9.34 2.61
C LEU A 68 -1.36 10.50 2.02
N LYS A 69 -1.12 11.56 2.79
CA LYS A 69 -0.30 12.71 2.36
C LYS A 69 1.12 12.30 1.97
N GLN A 70 1.72 11.34 2.68
CA GLN A 70 3.07 10.84 2.36
C GLN A 70 3.17 10.11 1.02
N ILE A 71 2.07 9.51 0.55
CA ILE A 71 2.03 8.78 -0.72
C ILE A 71 1.33 9.56 -1.84
N ASP A 72 0.69 10.69 -1.56
CA ASP A 72 0.05 11.57 -2.55
C ASP A 72 1.09 12.40 -3.33
N SER A 73 1.85 11.73 -4.19
CA SER A 73 2.84 12.36 -5.07
C SER A 73 3.04 11.57 -6.37
N GLU A 74 3.66 12.20 -7.37
CA GLU A 74 4.05 11.56 -8.65
C GLU A 74 5.02 10.40 -8.44
N ASP A 75 5.92 10.52 -7.46
CA ASP A 75 6.84 9.45 -7.06
C ASP A 75 6.19 8.45 -6.07
N GLY A 76 4.95 8.74 -5.61
CA GLY A 76 4.14 7.96 -4.69
C GLY A 76 3.07 7.12 -5.38
N VAL A 77 1.80 7.18 -4.97
CA VAL A 77 0.73 6.38 -5.60
C VAL A 77 0.53 6.72 -7.07
N TRP A 78 0.77 7.98 -7.49
CA TRP A 78 0.45 8.45 -8.83
C TRP A 78 1.44 7.98 -9.90
N GLY A 79 2.66 7.59 -9.51
CA GLY A 79 3.63 7.01 -10.44
C GLY A 79 3.20 5.65 -11.02
N CYS A 80 2.26 4.96 -10.38
CA CYS A 80 1.72 3.72 -10.94
C CYS A 80 0.82 4.01 -12.16
N VAL A 81 1.21 3.53 -13.34
CA VAL A 81 0.42 3.66 -14.58
C VAL A 81 -0.31 2.36 -14.99
N ASN A 82 -0.51 1.42 -14.05
CA ASN A 82 -1.29 0.19 -14.25
C ASN A 82 -0.75 -0.75 -15.35
N HIS A 83 0.54 -1.07 -15.35
CA HIS A 83 1.09 -2.16 -16.18
C HIS A 83 0.73 -3.58 -15.71
N PHE A 84 0.22 -3.73 -14.48
CA PHE A 84 -0.16 -5.01 -13.85
C PHE A 84 0.96 -6.04 -13.62
N GLU A 85 2.19 -5.78 -14.08
CA GLU A 85 3.33 -6.69 -13.93
C GLU A 85 3.60 -7.08 -12.48
N CYS A 86 3.53 -6.12 -11.55
CA CYS A 86 3.71 -6.36 -10.12
C CYS A 86 2.71 -7.38 -9.54
N THR A 87 1.46 -7.39 -10.04
CA THR A 87 0.45 -8.38 -9.66
C THR A 87 0.77 -9.74 -10.29
N ARG A 88 1.17 -9.75 -11.57
CA ARG A 88 1.44 -10.97 -12.35
C ARG A 88 2.58 -11.81 -11.76
N VAL A 89 3.64 -11.16 -11.28
CA VAL A 89 4.85 -11.85 -10.80
C VAL A 89 4.86 -12.12 -9.29
N CYS A 90 3.85 -11.67 -8.54
CA CYS A 90 3.87 -11.81 -7.08
C CYS A 90 3.74 -13.29 -6.68
N PRO A 91 4.75 -13.91 -6.04
CA PRO A 91 4.69 -15.34 -5.67
C PRO A 91 3.69 -15.62 -4.53
N LYS A 92 3.15 -14.55 -3.91
CA LYS A 92 2.13 -14.62 -2.87
C LYS A 92 0.75 -14.19 -3.38
N GLU A 93 0.62 -13.97 -4.70
CA GLU A 93 -0.67 -13.65 -5.34
C GLU A 93 -1.33 -12.43 -4.69
N ILE A 94 -0.52 -11.44 -4.30
CA ILE A 94 -1.03 -10.18 -3.75
C ILE A 94 -1.57 -9.36 -4.93
N PRO A 95 -2.80 -8.85 -4.87
CA PRO A 95 -3.37 -8.01 -5.92
C PRO A 95 -2.79 -6.59 -5.85
N VAL A 96 -1.47 -6.45 -6.08
CA VAL A 96 -0.70 -5.21 -5.85
C VAL A 96 -1.32 -4.01 -6.54
N THR A 97 -1.66 -4.14 -7.83
CA THR A 97 -2.27 -3.05 -8.60
C THR A 97 -3.63 -2.61 -8.02
N LYS A 98 -4.43 -3.56 -7.50
CA LYS A 98 -5.71 -3.25 -6.83
C LYS A 98 -5.46 -2.45 -5.56
N SER A 99 -4.49 -2.86 -4.73
CA SER A 99 -4.12 -2.14 -3.50
C SER A 99 -3.69 -0.70 -3.80
N ILE A 100 -2.86 -0.48 -4.82
CA ILE A 100 -2.43 0.87 -5.23
C ILE A 100 -3.62 1.72 -5.67
N ASN A 101 -4.51 1.18 -6.50
CA ASN A 101 -5.68 1.91 -6.98
C ASN A 101 -6.70 2.22 -5.87
N LEU A 102 -6.82 1.37 -4.85
CA LEU A 102 -7.62 1.68 -3.66
C LEU A 102 -7.04 2.86 -2.88
N MET A 103 -5.71 2.93 -2.70
CA MET A 103 -5.08 4.09 -2.07
C MET A 103 -5.27 5.38 -2.89
N LYS A 104 -5.16 5.32 -4.23
CA LYS A 104 -5.48 6.47 -5.09
C LYS A 104 -6.91 6.98 -4.87
N ARG A 105 -7.88 6.07 -4.77
CA ARG A 105 -9.28 6.43 -4.48
C ARG A 105 -9.42 7.09 -3.11
N GLU A 106 -8.71 6.61 -2.09
CA GLU A 106 -8.73 7.23 -0.76
C GLU A 106 -8.05 8.61 -0.77
N VAL A 107 -6.96 8.80 -1.53
CA VAL A 107 -6.36 10.13 -1.74
C VAL A 107 -7.39 11.08 -2.35
N GLU A 108 -8.04 10.70 -3.45
CA GLU A 108 -9.06 11.54 -4.10
C GLU A 108 -10.21 11.87 -3.15
N LYS A 109 -10.72 10.85 -2.43
CA LYS A 109 -11.85 11.00 -1.51
C LYS A 109 -11.53 11.86 -0.29
N ARG A 110 -10.32 11.78 0.25
CA ARG A 110 -9.97 12.38 1.55
C ARG A 110 -9.22 13.69 1.45
N LEU A 111 -8.40 13.85 0.41
CA LEU A 111 -7.49 14.99 0.28
C LEU A 111 -7.88 15.95 -0.85
N ARG A 112 -8.67 15.50 -1.84
CA ARG A 112 -8.96 16.26 -3.06
C ARG A 112 -10.44 16.50 -3.34
N SER A 113 -11.31 15.89 -2.53
CA SER A 113 -12.75 16.15 -2.59
C SER A 113 -13.06 17.43 -1.82
N SER A 114 -13.26 18.52 -2.57
CA SER A 114 -13.88 19.77 -2.09
C SER A 114 -15.37 19.60 -1.87
#